data_AF-A0A376B7I1-F1
#
_entry.id   AF-A0A376B7I1-F1
#
_cell.length_a   1.000
_cell.length_b   1.000
_cell.length_c   1.000
_cell.angle_alpha   90.00
_cell.angle_beta   90.00
_cell.angle_gamma   90.00
#
_symmetry.space_group_name_H-M   'P 1'
#
loop_
_entity.id
_entity.type
_entity.pdbx_description
1 polymer ?
#
loop_
_entity_poly.entity_id
_entity_poly.type
_entity_poly.pdbx_seq_one_letter_code
_entity_poly.pdbx_strand_id
1 'polypeptide(L)'
;MDDIIKELLIRSKYVDEIADTQRNTETKTKKSIIFALGDKSRKYFEDELSQGGGDQGIASSIQVIWNSENNIDILFLDKLQYLFMYLTKFEVTSVKSFEYQNVIIFGLDDMIINYDNAGLTTSKLKNSQSEDANVNVGEIKVATLNVEQLRLLNLIYNIAYKTKYTQNINLVFVPVCADNLDHNHENLLMQLQKIQKYWESLFD
;
A
#
# COMPACT_ATOMS: atom_id res chain seq x y z
N MET A 1 9.98 -5.29 17.10
CA MET A 1 9.14 -5.31 15.87
C MET A 1 7.97 -6.19 16.18
N ASP A 2 6.76 -5.65 16.08
CA ASP A 2 5.53 -6.37 16.42
C ASP A 2 5.34 -7.57 15.49
N ASP A 3 4.86 -8.67 16.04
CA ASP A 3 4.83 -9.95 15.34
C ASP A 3 3.93 -9.94 14.10
N ILE A 4 2.95 -9.03 14.03
CA ILE A 4 2.10 -8.79 12.86
C ILE A 4 2.85 -8.03 11.76
N ILE A 5 3.69 -7.04 12.13
CA ILE A 5 4.53 -6.35 11.14
C ILE A 5 5.54 -7.36 10.59
N LYS A 6 6.12 -8.22 11.45
CA LYS A 6 6.93 -9.34 10.98
C LYS A 6 6.12 -10.26 10.07
N GLU A 7 4.90 -10.65 10.43
CA GLU A 7 4.08 -11.55 9.62
C GLU A 7 3.72 -10.95 8.26
N LEU A 8 3.31 -9.67 8.21
CA LEU A 8 3.06 -8.93 6.98
C LEU A 8 4.33 -8.85 6.10
N LEU A 9 5.49 -8.62 6.72
CA LEU A 9 6.79 -8.56 6.02
C LEU A 9 7.29 -9.92 5.56
N ILE A 10 7.10 -10.96 6.39
CA ILE A 10 7.45 -12.36 6.10
C ILE A 10 6.59 -12.86 4.95
N ARG A 11 5.28 -12.61 5.00
CA ARG A 11 4.33 -13.03 3.96
C ARG A 11 4.50 -12.26 2.66
N SER A 12 4.96 -11.01 2.72
CA SER A 12 5.31 -10.20 1.52
C SER A 12 6.74 -10.39 1.01
N LYS A 13 7.59 -11.19 1.69
CA LYS A 13 9.03 -11.40 1.37
C LYS A 13 9.92 -10.14 1.50
N TYR A 14 9.54 -9.14 2.30
CA TYR A 14 10.29 -7.88 2.52
C TYR A 14 11.09 -7.84 3.84
N VAL A 15 11.46 -9.02 4.37
CA VAL A 15 12.06 -9.17 5.71
C VAL A 15 13.44 -8.49 5.84
N ASP A 16 14.18 -8.34 4.74
CA ASP A 16 15.56 -7.90 4.78
C ASP A 16 15.73 -6.38 4.97
N GLU A 17 14.72 -5.54 4.65
CA GLU A 17 14.85 -4.08 4.69
C GLU A 17 14.82 -3.47 6.11
N ILE A 18 14.37 -4.21 7.13
CA ILE A 18 14.08 -3.61 8.45
C ILE A 18 14.96 -4.22 9.57
N ALA A 19 15.77 -5.23 9.27
CA ALA A 19 16.68 -5.84 10.25
C ALA A 19 17.82 -4.89 10.67
N ASP A 20 18.23 -3.95 9.80
CA ASP A 20 19.43 -3.12 10.03
C ASP A 20 19.17 -1.81 10.81
N THR A 21 17.93 -1.31 10.90
CA THR A 21 17.63 0.00 11.53
C THR A 21 17.44 -0.05 13.06
N GLN A 22 17.59 -1.21 13.71
CA GLN A 22 17.16 -1.39 15.11
C GLN A 22 18.19 -1.12 16.22
N ARG A 23 19.35 -0.51 15.95
CA ARG A 23 20.39 -0.38 17.00
C ARG A 23 20.37 0.86 17.89
N ASN A 24 19.55 1.89 17.66
CA ASN A 24 19.54 3.06 18.54
C ASN A 24 18.17 3.74 18.59
N THR A 25 17.45 3.60 19.72
CA THR A 25 16.63 4.64 20.38
C THR A 25 15.80 4.01 21.50
N GLU A 26 16.08 4.42 22.73
CA GLU A 26 15.40 4.01 23.95
C GLU A 26 14.10 4.82 24.18
N THR A 27 13.07 4.15 24.72
CA THR A 27 11.98 4.71 25.59
C THR A 27 10.79 5.50 25.00
N LYS A 28 10.39 5.31 23.74
CA LYS A 28 9.02 5.65 23.31
C LYS A 28 8.36 4.42 22.71
N THR A 29 7.15 4.07 23.16
CA THR A 29 6.37 2.99 22.56
C THR A 29 6.20 3.29 21.07
N LYS A 30 6.68 2.38 20.22
CA LYS A 30 6.81 2.62 18.79
C LYS A 30 5.42 2.58 18.16
N LYS A 31 4.80 3.75 17.96
CA LYS A 31 3.47 3.83 17.33
C LYS A 31 3.62 3.62 15.82
N SER A 32 2.77 2.79 15.24
CA SER A 32 2.78 2.48 13.82
C SER A 32 1.45 2.85 13.18
N ILE A 33 1.47 3.26 11.92
CA ILE A 33 0.25 3.48 11.14
C ILE A 33 0.27 2.68 9.85
N ILE A 34 -0.84 2.02 9.53
CA ILE A 34 -1.03 1.25 8.32
C ILE A 34 -2.09 1.94 7.47
N PHE A 35 -1.73 2.35 6.26
CA PHE A 35 -2.67 2.79 5.24
C PHE A 35 -3.06 1.58 4.39
N ALA A 36 -4.25 1.03 4.60
CA ALA A 36 -4.82 -0.04 3.81
C ALA A 36 -5.58 0.55 2.63
N LEU A 37 -5.05 0.36 1.42
CA LEU A 37 -5.55 1.03 0.22
C LEU A 37 -6.47 0.13 -0.61
N GLY A 38 -7.68 0.62 -0.88
CA GLY A 38 -8.66 -0.07 -1.71
C GLY A 38 -9.36 -1.25 -1.02
N ASP A 39 -10.37 -1.79 -1.72
CA ASP A 39 -11.27 -2.80 -1.17
C ASP A 39 -10.58 -4.13 -0.87
N LYS A 40 -9.58 -4.53 -1.68
CA LYS A 40 -8.84 -5.78 -1.45
C LYS A 40 -8.05 -5.73 -0.14
N SER A 41 -7.36 -4.62 0.11
CA SER A 41 -6.63 -4.39 1.36
C SER A 41 -7.59 -4.34 2.55
N ARG A 42 -8.73 -3.64 2.41
CA ARG A 42 -9.75 -3.60 3.46
C ARG A 42 -10.25 -4.99 3.82
N LYS A 43 -10.67 -5.77 2.82
CA LYS A 43 -11.14 -7.15 3.02
C LYS A 43 -10.08 -8.04 3.65
N TYR A 44 -8.81 -7.93 3.21
CA TYR A 44 -7.71 -8.67 3.82
C TYR A 44 -7.65 -8.43 5.34
N PHE A 45 -7.66 -7.16 5.77
CA PHE A 45 -7.62 -6.85 7.20
C PHE A 45 -8.92 -7.24 7.91
N GLU A 46 -10.09 -7.03 7.31
CA GLU A 46 -11.38 -7.44 7.91
C GLU A 46 -11.46 -8.95 8.11
N ASP A 47 -11.00 -9.74 7.13
CA ASP A 47 -11.00 -11.19 7.16
C ASP A 47 -9.96 -11.74 8.15
N GLU A 48 -8.73 -11.22 8.17
CA GLU A 48 -7.71 -11.63 9.15
C GLU A 48 -8.11 -11.27 10.59
N LEU A 49 -8.69 -10.08 10.79
CA LEU A 49 -9.21 -9.68 12.10
C LEU A 49 -10.40 -10.55 12.54
N SER A 50 -11.19 -11.07 11.59
CA SER A 50 -12.33 -11.95 11.88
C SER A 50 -11.91 -13.40 12.18
N GLN A 51 -10.76 -13.85 11.65
CA GLN A 51 -10.26 -15.22 11.88
C GLN A 51 -9.49 -15.37 13.21
N GLY A 52 -9.07 -14.25 13.82
CA GLY A 52 -8.37 -14.23 15.11
C GLY A 52 -9.23 -14.41 16.37
N GLY A 53 -10.56 -14.57 16.24
CA GLY A 53 -11.45 -14.76 17.39
C GLY A 53 -12.82 -15.25 16.96
N GLY A 54 -13.23 -16.41 17.46
CA GLY A 54 -14.44 -17.11 17.05
C GLY A 54 -15.72 -16.29 17.16
N ASP A 55 -16.61 -16.57 16.20
CA ASP A 55 -18.05 -16.26 16.12
C ASP A 55 -18.52 -14.81 16.38
N GLN A 56 -19.09 -14.24 15.32
CA GLN A 56 -20.21 -13.30 15.30
C GLN A 56 -20.10 -11.98 16.10
N GLY A 57 -19.95 -10.88 15.35
CA GLY A 57 -20.77 -9.69 15.60
C GLY A 57 -20.17 -8.54 16.43
N ILE A 58 -18.86 -8.49 16.67
CA ILE A 58 -18.23 -7.44 17.50
C ILE A 58 -17.07 -6.74 16.76
N ALA A 59 -17.34 -6.26 15.55
CA ALA A 59 -16.33 -5.53 14.76
C ALA A 59 -15.83 -4.22 15.43
N SER A 60 -16.54 -3.70 16.45
CA SER A 60 -16.20 -2.40 17.07
C SER A 60 -15.35 -2.48 18.35
N SER A 61 -15.21 -3.66 18.99
CA SER A 61 -14.53 -3.78 20.29
C SER A 61 -13.14 -4.39 20.19
N ILE A 62 -12.91 -5.28 19.21
CA ILE A 62 -11.61 -5.95 18.99
C ILE A 62 -10.62 -4.99 18.31
N GLN A 63 -11.08 -4.13 17.39
CA GLN A 63 -10.27 -3.08 16.78
C GLN A 63 -9.71 -2.09 17.83
N VAL A 64 -10.45 -1.88 18.93
CA VAL A 64 -10.03 -1.05 20.07
C VAL A 64 -9.02 -1.78 20.97
N ILE A 65 -9.21 -3.08 21.22
CA ILE A 65 -8.30 -3.89 22.05
C ILE A 65 -6.97 -4.14 21.31
N TRP A 66 -7.02 -4.49 20.03
CA TRP A 66 -5.86 -4.72 19.16
C TRP A 66 -5.00 -3.47 18.97
N ASN A 67 -5.64 -2.31 18.78
CA ASN A 67 -4.93 -1.02 18.70
C ASN A 67 -4.37 -0.58 20.06
N SER A 68 -5.03 -0.94 21.17
CA SER A 68 -4.59 -0.55 22.53
C SER A 68 -3.37 -1.31 23.03
N GLU A 69 -3.20 -2.58 22.64
CA GLU A 69 -2.05 -3.40 23.08
C GLU A 69 -0.81 -3.19 22.19
N ASN A 70 -0.99 -2.90 20.89
CA ASN A 70 0.12 -2.88 19.92
C ASN A 70 0.54 -1.47 19.43
N ASN A 71 -0.12 -0.38 19.84
CA ASN A 71 0.15 0.98 19.33
C ASN A 71 0.10 1.08 17.79
N ILE A 72 -0.81 0.33 17.15
CA ILE A 72 -0.98 0.33 15.68
C ILE A 72 -2.30 1.02 15.35
N ASP A 73 -2.25 2.04 14.50
CA ASP A 73 -3.43 2.67 13.92
C ASP A 73 -3.61 2.19 12.47
N ILE A 74 -4.80 1.74 12.09
CA ILE A 74 -5.11 1.29 10.72
C ILE A 74 -6.10 2.28 10.10
N LEU A 75 -5.77 2.79 8.92
CA LEU A 75 -6.62 3.69 8.14
C LEU A 75 -6.93 3.06 6.78
N PHE A 76 -8.22 2.89 6.49
CA PHE A 76 -8.69 2.41 5.20
C PHE A 76 -8.94 3.59 4.26
N LEU A 77 -8.31 3.58 3.09
CA LEU A 77 -8.44 4.65 2.10
C LEU A 77 -8.84 4.10 0.73
N ASP A 78 -9.94 4.59 0.18
CA ASP A 78 -10.46 4.15 -1.13
C ASP A 78 -9.94 5.01 -2.30
N LYS A 79 -9.15 6.05 -2.01
CA LYS A 79 -8.62 6.98 -3.02
C LYS A 79 -7.19 7.39 -2.69
N LEU A 80 -6.32 7.36 -3.71
CA LEU A 80 -4.92 7.82 -3.60
C LEU A 80 -4.79 9.29 -3.21
N GLN A 81 -5.78 10.13 -3.56
CA GLN A 81 -5.82 11.53 -3.14
C GLN A 81 -5.79 11.68 -1.62
N TYR A 82 -6.45 10.78 -0.87
CA TYR A 82 -6.45 10.84 0.58
C TYR A 82 -5.09 10.45 1.15
N LEU A 83 -4.44 9.43 0.58
CA LEU A 83 -3.07 9.07 0.97
C LEU A 83 -2.12 10.25 0.78
N PHE A 84 -2.16 10.89 -0.40
CA PHE A 84 -1.35 12.07 -0.68
C PHE A 84 -1.59 13.20 0.34
N MET A 85 -2.85 13.46 0.69
CA MET A 85 -3.22 14.49 1.67
C MET A 85 -2.71 14.14 3.08
N TYR A 86 -2.79 12.88 3.50
CA TYR A 86 -2.27 12.42 4.80
C TYR A 86 -0.74 12.54 4.86
N LEU A 87 -0.03 12.10 3.82
CA LEU A 87 1.43 12.21 3.75
C LEU A 87 1.88 13.68 3.73
N THR A 88 1.17 14.54 3.00
CA THR A 88 1.42 15.99 3.02
C THR A 88 1.17 16.58 4.40
N LYS A 89 0.07 16.18 5.07
CA LYS A 89 -0.19 16.58 6.46
C LYS A 89 0.94 16.14 7.40
N PHE A 90 1.46 14.93 7.21
CA PHE A 90 2.57 14.40 8.01
C PHE A 90 3.86 15.19 7.77
N GLU A 91 4.17 15.53 6.52
CA GLU A 91 5.34 16.33 6.17
C GLU A 91 5.34 17.71 6.83
N VAL A 92 4.20 18.40 6.84
CA VAL A 92 4.08 19.73 7.48
C VAL A 92 3.91 19.68 9.00
N THR A 93 3.62 18.51 9.56
CA THR A 93 3.45 18.36 11.01
C THR A 93 4.81 18.51 11.69
N SER A 94 4.85 19.22 12.83
CA SER A 94 6.11 19.36 13.56
C SER A 94 6.60 18.00 14.05
N VAL A 95 7.90 17.74 13.91
CA VAL A 95 8.57 16.52 14.38
C VAL A 95 8.26 16.23 15.86
N LYS A 96 8.07 17.28 16.68
CA LYS A 96 7.72 17.13 18.11
C LYS A 96 6.31 16.57 18.35
N SER A 97 5.40 16.82 17.43
CA SER A 97 4.00 16.36 17.48
C SER A 97 3.76 15.09 16.65
N PHE A 98 4.76 14.64 15.87
CA PHE A 98 4.63 13.43 15.10
C PHE A 98 4.80 12.20 16.01
N GLU A 99 3.79 11.33 16.02
CA GLU A 99 3.71 10.23 16.98
C GLU A 99 4.15 8.89 16.40
N TYR A 100 4.12 8.73 15.08
CA TYR A 100 4.39 7.46 14.42
C TYR A 100 5.88 7.28 14.18
N GLN A 101 6.39 6.08 14.41
CA GLN A 101 7.73 5.68 14.00
C GLN A 101 7.71 4.86 12.72
N ASN A 102 6.65 4.07 12.49
CA ASN A 102 6.50 3.27 11.29
C ASN A 102 5.26 3.71 10.51
N VAL A 103 5.42 3.92 9.21
CA VAL A 103 4.33 4.14 8.26
C VAL A 103 4.38 3.02 7.24
N ILE A 104 3.29 2.25 7.16
CA ILE A 104 3.14 1.14 6.23
C ILE A 104 2.06 1.51 5.22
N ILE A 105 2.38 1.42 3.94
CA ILE A 105 1.46 1.66 2.85
C ILE A 105 1.16 0.32 2.20
N PHE A 106 -0.04 -0.22 2.43
CA PHE A 106 -0.46 -1.53 1.98
C PHE A 106 -1.42 -1.41 0.79
N GLY A 107 -1.09 -2.04 -0.34
CA GLY A 107 -1.97 -2.11 -1.52
C GLY A 107 -1.89 -0.93 -2.49
N LEU A 108 -0.75 -0.23 -2.53
CA LEU A 108 -0.53 0.83 -3.52
C LEU A 108 -0.57 0.30 -4.96
N ASP A 109 -0.03 -0.90 -5.16
CA ASP A 109 -0.05 -1.64 -6.41
C ASP A 109 -1.48 -1.84 -6.94
N ASP A 110 -2.39 -2.35 -6.11
CA ASP A 110 -3.78 -2.59 -6.51
C ASP A 110 -4.50 -1.29 -6.92
N MET A 111 -4.28 -0.20 -6.17
CA MET A 111 -4.84 1.11 -6.51
C MET A 111 -4.34 1.65 -7.85
N ILE A 112 -3.07 1.42 -8.17
CA ILE A 112 -2.45 1.90 -9.41
C ILE A 112 -2.88 1.04 -10.60
N ILE A 113 -2.95 -0.27 -10.44
CA ILE A 113 -3.46 -1.20 -11.46
C ILE A 113 -4.90 -0.82 -11.85
N ASN A 114 -5.75 -0.55 -10.86
CA ASN A 114 -7.16 -0.26 -11.08
C ASN A 114 -7.44 1.20 -11.52
N TYR A 115 -6.43 2.06 -11.53
CA TYR A 115 -6.59 3.49 -11.84
C TYR A 115 -7.18 3.74 -13.24
N ASP A 116 -6.75 2.99 -14.25
CA ASP A 116 -7.24 3.13 -15.64
C ASP A 116 -8.63 2.52 -15.87
N ASN A 117 -8.97 1.48 -15.11
CA ASN A 117 -10.24 0.76 -15.28
C ASN A 117 -11.45 1.63 -14.90
N ALA A 118 -11.25 2.65 -14.07
CA ALA A 118 -12.27 3.63 -13.72
C ALA A 118 -12.69 4.53 -14.92
N GLY A 119 -11.80 4.72 -15.91
CA GLY A 119 -12.09 5.49 -17.13
C GLY A 119 -12.70 4.68 -18.28
N LEU A 120 -12.50 3.36 -18.31
CA LEU A 120 -13.01 2.50 -19.39
C LEU A 120 -14.46 2.03 -19.20
N THR A 121 -15.01 2.06 -17.99
CA THR A 121 -16.39 1.61 -17.71
C THR A 121 -17.46 2.57 -18.25
N THR A 122 -17.14 3.85 -18.44
CA THR A 122 -18.08 4.84 -19.02
C THR A 122 -18.08 4.84 -20.55
N SER A 123 -17.04 4.30 -21.19
CA SER A 123 -16.92 4.25 -22.67
C SER A 123 -17.34 2.91 -23.28
N LYS A 124 -17.30 1.79 -22.53
CA LYS A 124 -17.72 0.47 -23.03
C LYS A 124 -19.23 0.18 -22.96
N LEU A 125 -20.04 1.05 -22.36
CA LEU A 125 -21.51 0.92 -22.34
C LEU A 125 -22.22 1.58 -23.54
N LYS A 126 -21.48 2.14 -24.52
CA LYS A 126 -22.08 2.71 -25.75
C LYS A 126 -21.85 1.92 -27.03
N ASN A 127 -20.96 0.93 -27.05
CA ASN A 127 -20.67 0.17 -28.27
C ASN A 127 -20.89 -1.33 -28.03
N SER A 128 -22.14 -1.75 -28.11
CA SER A 128 -22.52 -3.16 -28.23
C SER A 128 -23.57 -3.34 -29.32
N GLN A 129 -23.25 -2.91 -30.55
CA GLN A 129 -23.81 -3.48 -31.78
C GLN A 129 -22.80 -3.29 -32.92
N SER A 130 -21.98 -4.32 -33.15
CA SER A 130 -21.65 -4.84 -34.49
C SER A 130 -20.60 -5.92 -34.32
N GLU A 131 -21.03 -7.14 -34.62
CA GLU A 131 -20.19 -8.29 -34.92
C GLU A 131 -19.15 -7.92 -35.99
N ASP A 132 -17.91 -8.35 -35.81
CA ASP A 132 -17.23 -9.18 -36.81
C ASP A 132 -15.92 -9.72 -36.25
N ALA A 133 -15.70 -11.01 -36.53
CA ALA A 133 -14.57 -11.79 -36.11
C ALA A 133 -13.25 -11.26 -36.69
N ASN A 134 -12.25 -11.07 -35.82
CA ASN A 134 -10.87 -11.33 -36.26
C ASN A 134 -10.00 -11.78 -35.10
N VAL A 135 -9.56 -13.03 -35.20
CA VAL A 135 -8.59 -13.70 -34.33
C VAL A 135 -7.23 -13.08 -34.60
N ASN A 136 -6.64 -12.39 -33.61
CA ASN A 136 -5.23 -12.06 -33.62
C ASN A 136 -4.51 -12.82 -32.50
N VAL A 137 -3.62 -13.70 -32.94
CA VAL A 137 -2.71 -14.52 -32.16
C VAL A 137 -1.69 -13.61 -31.46
N GLY A 138 -1.66 -13.66 -30.13
CA GLY A 138 -0.41 -13.71 -29.36
C GLY A 138 0.45 -12.46 -29.19
N GLU A 139 -0.12 -11.24 -29.15
CA GLU A 139 0.59 -10.15 -28.46
C GLU A 139 0.37 -10.29 -26.96
N ILE A 140 1.37 -10.82 -26.26
CA ILE A 140 1.50 -10.63 -24.81
C ILE A 140 1.68 -9.12 -24.63
N LYS A 141 0.58 -8.39 -24.42
CA LYS A 141 0.62 -7.01 -23.95
C LYS A 141 1.25 -7.06 -22.56
N VAL A 142 2.57 -6.93 -22.51
CA VAL A 142 3.30 -6.70 -21.26
C VAL A 142 2.62 -5.50 -20.61
N ALA A 143 2.01 -5.70 -19.46
CA ALA A 143 1.36 -4.63 -18.71
C ALA A 143 2.43 -3.61 -18.31
N THR A 144 2.52 -2.53 -19.08
CA THR A 144 3.40 -1.40 -18.79
C THR A 144 2.62 -0.33 -18.05
N LEU A 145 3.28 0.35 -17.12
CA LEU A 145 2.69 1.52 -16.47
C LEU A 145 2.44 2.60 -17.52
N ASN A 146 1.21 3.11 -17.56
CA ASN A 146 0.89 4.24 -18.40
C ASN A 146 1.47 5.55 -17.81
N VAL A 147 1.37 6.64 -18.56
CA VAL A 147 1.93 7.94 -18.14
C VAL A 147 1.23 8.48 -16.88
N GLU A 148 -0.07 8.23 -16.71
CA GLU A 148 -0.83 8.75 -15.57
C GLU A 148 -0.51 8.00 -14.27
N GLN A 149 -0.44 6.68 -14.32
CA GLN A 149 0.00 5.77 -13.27
C GLN A 149 1.43 6.10 -12.85
N LEU A 150 2.34 6.28 -13.82
CA LEU A 150 3.72 6.67 -13.54
C LEU A 150 3.79 8.04 -12.85
N ARG A 151 2.99 9.01 -13.30
CA ARG A 151 2.89 10.33 -12.66
C ARG A 151 2.37 10.23 -11.23
N LEU A 152 1.34 9.42 -11.00
CA LEU A 152 0.79 9.20 -9.65
C LEU A 152 1.77 8.50 -8.73
N LEU A 153 2.45 7.47 -9.21
CA LEU A 153 3.48 6.79 -8.44
C LEU A 153 4.60 7.75 -8.06
N ASN A 154 5.12 8.51 -9.01
CA ASN A 154 6.14 9.51 -8.72
C ASN A 154 5.66 10.54 -7.68
N LEU A 155 4.40 10.97 -7.76
CA LEU A 155 3.83 11.91 -6.79
C LEU A 155 3.76 11.29 -5.39
N ILE A 156 3.26 10.06 -5.27
CA ILE A 156 3.12 9.35 -3.99
C ILE A 156 4.48 9.01 -3.40
N TYR A 157 5.40 8.44 -4.18
CA TYR A 157 6.75 8.13 -3.69
C TYR A 157 7.49 9.39 -3.25
N ASN A 158 7.46 10.47 -4.04
CA ASN A 158 8.10 11.72 -3.66
C ASN A 158 7.62 12.22 -2.28
N ILE A 159 6.30 12.34 -2.08
CA ILE A 159 5.79 12.84 -0.79
C ILE A 159 6.06 11.84 0.35
N ALA A 160 6.01 10.53 0.08
CA ALA A 160 6.27 9.51 1.09
C ALA A 160 7.73 9.54 1.55
N TYR A 161 8.70 9.55 0.64
CA TYR A 161 10.13 9.61 0.97
C TYR A 161 10.53 10.97 1.54
N LYS A 162 9.91 12.08 1.09
CA LYS A 162 10.07 13.38 1.74
C LYS A 162 9.60 13.32 3.20
N THR A 163 8.45 12.69 3.46
CA THR A 163 7.94 12.48 4.82
C THR A 163 8.88 11.58 5.64
N LYS A 164 9.40 10.49 5.04
CA LYS A 164 10.43 9.60 5.62
C LYS A 164 11.60 10.42 6.17
N TYR A 165 12.15 11.28 5.32
CA TYR A 165 13.30 12.11 5.64
C TYR A 165 12.96 13.20 6.69
N THR A 166 11.88 13.96 6.50
CA THR A 166 11.51 15.07 7.38
C THR A 166 11.16 14.61 8.80
N GLN A 167 10.47 13.47 8.93
CA GLN A 167 9.99 12.96 10.22
C GLN A 167 10.89 11.88 10.81
N ASN A 168 11.94 11.44 10.10
CA ASN A 168 12.82 10.32 10.49
C ASN A 168 12.03 9.04 10.85
N ILE A 169 11.13 8.65 9.95
CA ILE A 169 10.23 7.50 10.13
C ILE A 169 10.71 6.32 9.28
N ASN A 170 10.31 5.12 9.68
CA ASN A 170 10.42 3.95 8.85
C ASN A 170 9.22 3.91 7.88
N LEU A 171 9.49 3.81 6.59
CA LEU A 171 8.48 3.79 5.53
C LEU A 171 8.57 2.46 4.78
N VAL A 172 7.45 1.74 4.71
CA VAL A 172 7.38 0.43 4.05
C VAL A 172 6.21 0.41 3.08
N PHE A 173 6.45 -0.07 1.87
CA PHE A 173 5.41 -0.37 0.89
C PHE A 173 5.17 -1.88 0.84
N VAL A 174 3.94 -2.31 1.05
CA VAL A 174 3.55 -3.72 1.04
C VAL A 174 2.55 -3.93 -0.11
N PRO A 175 2.87 -4.78 -1.11
CA PRO A 175 1.94 -5.08 -2.18
C PRO A 175 0.79 -5.95 -1.68
N VAL A 176 -0.37 -5.87 -2.33
CA VAL A 176 -1.47 -6.81 -2.09
C VAL A 176 -1.08 -8.14 -2.73
N CYS A 177 -0.70 -9.11 -1.90
CA CYS A 177 -0.41 -10.46 -2.36
C CYS A 177 -1.71 -11.13 -2.82
N ALA A 178 -1.96 -11.16 -4.12
CA ALA A 178 -3.05 -11.95 -4.67
C ALA A 178 -2.54 -13.38 -4.87
N ASP A 179 -3.15 -14.36 -4.23
CA ASP A 179 -2.80 -15.80 -4.33
C ASP A 179 -2.88 -16.37 -5.77
N ASN A 180 -3.26 -15.54 -6.76
CA ASN A 180 -3.24 -15.83 -8.19
C ASN A 180 -2.78 -14.59 -8.98
N LEU A 181 -1.51 -14.20 -8.81
CA LEU A 181 -0.90 -13.14 -9.61
C LEU A 181 -0.79 -13.60 -11.07
N ASP A 182 -1.57 -12.96 -11.95
CA ASP A 182 -1.36 -13.07 -13.40
C ASP A 182 0.06 -12.57 -13.73
N HIS A 183 0.71 -13.13 -14.77
CA HIS A 183 2.06 -12.74 -15.20
C HIS A 183 2.16 -11.23 -15.51
N ASN A 184 1.03 -10.61 -15.84
CA ASN A 184 0.91 -9.17 -16.01
C ASN A 184 1.10 -8.38 -14.71
N HIS A 185 0.63 -8.90 -13.58
CA HIS A 185 0.77 -8.23 -12.28
C HIS A 185 2.22 -8.30 -11.78
N GLU A 186 2.93 -9.41 -12.01
CA GLU A 186 4.35 -9.54 -11.62
C GLU A 186 5.23 -8.51 -12.33
N ASN A 187 5.06 -8.31 -13.64
CA ASN A 187 5.81 -7.32 -14.40
C ASN A 187 5.56 -5.88 -13.91
N LEU A 188 4.35 -5.58 -13.47
CA LEU A 188 3.99 -4.27 -12.95
C LEU A 188 4.55 -4.07 -11.53
N LEU A 189 4.55 -5.10 -10.68
CA LEU A 189 5.25 -5.08 -9.40
C LEU A 189 6.75 -4.85 -9.55
N MET A 190 7.39 -5.47 -10.54
CA MET A 190 8.81 -5.20 -10.83
C MET A 190 9.06 -3.74 -11.23
N GLN A 191 8.15 -3.13 -12.01
CA GLN A 191 8.23 -1.71 -12.38
C GLN A 191 8.03 -0.80 -11.16
N LEU A 192 7.05 -1.10 -10.30
CA LEU A 192 6.82 -0.40 -9.03
C LEU A 192 8.07 -0.43 -8.14
N GLN A 193 8.64 -1.62 -7.94
CA GLN A 193 9.87 -1.80 -7.17
C GLN A 193 11.05 -1.00 -7.74
N LYS A 194 11.18 -0.95 -9.07
CA LYS A 194 12.23 -0.15 -9.72
C LYS A 194 12.06 1.34 -9.44
N ILE A 195 10.83 1.86 -9.49
CA ILE A 195 10.53 3.27 -9.17
C ILE A 195 10.75 3.55 -7.68
N GLN A 196 10.31 2.64 -6.80
CA GLN A 196 10.54 2.73 -5.36
C GLN A 196 12.03 2.84 -5.05
N LYS A 197 12.86 1.91 -5.58
CA LYS A 197 14.32 1.93 -5.40
C LYS A 197 14.98 3.20 -5.92
N TYR A 198 14.48 3.75 -7.03
CA TYR A 198 14.96 5.04 -7.54
C TYR A 198 14.73 6.15 -6.51
N TRP A 199 13.52 6.26 -5.96
CA TRP A 199 13.22 7.28 -4.95
C TRP A 199 13.96 7.05 -3.64
N GLU A 200 14.13 5.81 -3.22
CA GLU A 200 14.93 5.47 -2.04
C GLU A 200 16.38 5.98 -2.17
N SER A 201 17.01 5.71 -3.32
CA SER A 201 18.40 6.15 -3.58
C SER A 201 18.61 7.68 -3.59
N LEU A 202 17.54 8.46 -3.70
CA LEU A 202 17.60 9.93 -3.65
C LEU A 202 17.51 10.50 -2.23
N PHE A 203 17.02 9.71 -1.27
CA PHE A 203 16.73 10.15 0.10
C PHE A 203 17.51 9.35 1.16
N ASP A 204 18.32 8.37 0.76
CA ASP A 204 19.35 7.72 1.57
C ASP A 204 20.61 8.59 1.72
#